data_AF-A0A242WCK6-F1
#
_entry.id   AF-A0A242WCK6-F1
#
_cell.length_a   1.000
_cell.length_b   1.000
_cell.length_c   1.000
_cell.angle_alpha   90.00
_cell.angle_beta   90.00
_cell.angle_gamma   90.00
#
_symmetry.space_group_name_H-M   'P 1'
#
loop_
_entity.id
_entity.type
_entity.pdbx_description
1 polymer ?
#
loop_
_entity_poly.entity_id
_entity_poly.type
_entity_poly.pdbx_seq_one_letter_code
_entity_poly.pdbx_strand_id
1 'polypeptide(L)'
;MDYSIQELAEKIHHHKTKQYFEEVLSSFENGNYRSSVVMLYTVVICDLVFKLSDLKEIHNDKKAEKILGDLEVEKEENPVSPAWETQLIEKSFKEAKILENDVYTHIETLKKYRNLSAHPVLNSMDILYRPNKEQAESLIKNMLEGLLTKHPLFTKNVFAPFMEEVERIKNDFSNKEKFGVYLDSKFFVHFNKELTEYMFKNLWKLVFKSNGDREKNNRQVNYDVLLIMYKKYEDILVEFIKKESAFFSDFLDEKAIISKLIDFLSRYAKVYDLLKPHAQGELQNRVKEEKAWKVRGIFLSDSLKDHFKYVDSSIHSQSFTMFNQPYIKNYLLTNQDIVFLREMAEREGVIEEFYDLMISHYYHSGGFDEADITFNKCIEPFYKDFNKEQFEVLLKEINSNPQCYNGRYSSRNKVLLGKAKELMPDIDVQIKYANIFGE
;
A
#
# COMPACT_ATOMS: atom_id res chain seq x y z
N MET A 1 -11.32 -26.72 -0.48
CA MET A 1 -11.32 -27.47 -1.75
C MET A 1 -10.13 -28.40 -1.67
N ASP A 2 -10.36 -29.71 -1.72
CA ASP A 2 -9.27 -30.69 -1.84
C ASP A 2 -8.72 -30.57 -3.26
N TYR A 3 -7.57 -29.91 -3.41
CA TYR A 3 -6.88 -29.86 -4.69
C TYR A 3 -6.26 -31.25 -4.96
N SER A 4 -6.28 -31.67 -6.22
CA SER A 4 -5.55 -32.85 -6.67
C SER A 4 -4.04 -32.61 -6.59
N ILE A 5 -3.24 -33.69 -6.54
CA ILE A 5 -1.77 -33.59 -6.57
C ILE A 5 -1.30 -32.83 -7.82
N GLN A 6 -1.95 -33.04 -8.97
CA GLN A 6 -1.60 -32.40 -10.23
C GLN A 6 -1.83 -30.87 -10.18
N GLU A 7 -2.96 -30.42 -9.66
CA GLU A 7 -3.25 -28.98 -9.49
C GLU A 7 -2.29 -28.30 -8.52
N LEU A 8 -1.83 -29.02 -7.48
CA LEU A 8 -0.84 -28.51 -6.54
C LEU A 8 0.57 -28.50 -7.14
N ALA A 9 0.93 -29.51 -7.94
CA ALA A 9 2.23 -29.60 -8.62
C ALA A 9 2.45 -28.45 -9.61
N GLU A 10 1.38 -28.00 -10.29
CA GLU A 10 1.43 -26.82 -11.16
C GLU A 10 1.80 -25.53 -10.42
N LYS A 11 1.50 -25.46 -9.12
CA LYS A 11 1.78 -24.30 -8.24
C LYS A 11 3.14 -24.34 -7.57
N ILE A 12 4.00 -25.33 -7.87
CA ILE A 12 5.36 -25.38 -7.33
C ILE A 12 6.12 -24.14 -7.78
N HIS A 13 6.71 -23.43 -6.81
CA HIS A 13 7.31 -22.12 -7.02
C HIS A 13 8.57 -22.20 -7.91
N HIS A 14 9.49 -23.09 -7.57
CA HIS A 14 10.81 -23.15 -8.20
C HIS A 14 10.82 -24.12 -9.39
N HIS A 15 11.23 -23.65 -10.57
CA HIS A 15 11.17 -24.42 -11.82
C HIS A 15 11.94 -25.77 -11.74
N LYS A 16 13.12 -25.81 -11.12
CA LYS A 16 13.86 -27.08 -10.94
C LYS A 16 13.16 -28.02 -9.96
N THR A 17 12.54 -27.48 -8.91
CA THR A 17 11.74 -28.29 -7.97
C THR A 17 10.58 -28.92 -8.72
N LYS A 18 9.90 -28.16 -9.58
CA LYS A 18 8.81 -28.65 -10.41
C LYS A 18 9.27 -29.78 -11.34
N GLN A 19 10.41 -29.59 -12.02
CA GLN A 19 11.01 -30.62 -12.86
C GLN A 19 11.32 -31.91 -12.06
N TYR A 20 11.94 -31.81 -10.89
CA TYR A 20 12.24 -32.98 -10.07
C TYR A 20 10.98 -33.64 -9.51
N PHE A 21 9.92 -32.86 -9.28
CA PHE A 21 8.64 -33.36 -8.80
C PHE A 21 7.89 -34.20 -9.87
N GLU A 22 8.17 -34.04 -11.16
CA GLU A 22 7.60 -34.88 -12.22
C GLU A 22 7.93 -36.38 -12.00
N GLU A 23 9.11 -36.69 -11.47
CA GLU A 23 9.51 -38.06 -11.13
C GLU A 23 8.68 -38.63 -9.95
N VAL A 24 8.35 -37.77 -8.98
CA VAL A 24 7.48 -38.12 -7.85
C VAL A 24 6.08 -38.45 -8.34
N LEU A 25 5.54 -37.61 -9.22
CA LEU A 25 4.20 -37.75 -9.79
C LEU A 25 4.10 -39.02 -10.65
N SER A 26 5.04 -39.20 -11.59
CA SER A 26 5.10 -40.40 -12.44
C SER A 26 5.23 -41.68 -11.61
N SER A 27 6.06 -41.68 -10.56
CA SER A 27 6.18 -42.82 -9.66
C SER A 27 4.88 -43.11 -8.90
N PHE A 28 4.17 -42.07 -8.45
CA PHE A 28 2.90 -42.21 -7.74
C PHE A 28 1.80 -42.77 -8.64
N GLU A 29 1.64 -42.22 -9.84
CA GLU A 29 0.63 -42.62 -10.82
C GLU A 29 0.81 -44.07 -11.28
N ASN A 30 2.06 -44.53 -11.41
CA ASN A 30 2.39 -45.91 -11.76
C ASN A 30 2.32 -46.90 -10.58
N GLY A 31 1.89 -46.48 -9.39
CA GLY A 31 1.77 -47.35 -8.20
C GLY A 31 3.11 -47.70 -7.53
N ASN A 32 4.18 -46.98 -7.89
CA ASN A 32 5.53 -47.12 -7.33
C ASN A 32 5.69 -46.25 -6.06
N TYR A 33 4.81 -46.44 -5.08
CA TYR A 33 4.71 -45.59 -3.87
C TYR A 33 6.01 -45.50 -3.08
N ARG A 34 6.78 -46.59 -3.00
CA ARG A 34 8.09 -46.60 -2.35
C ARG A 34 9.06 -45.63 -3.02
N SER A 35 9.18 -45.71 -4.35
CA SER A 35 10.04 -44.82 -5.14
C SER A 35 9.56 -43.38 -5.08
N SER A 36 8.24 -43.17 -5.13
CA SER A 36 7.64 -41.84 -5.02
C SER A 36 7.98 -41.16 -3.68
N VAL A 37 7.89 -41.87 -2.56
CA VAL A 37 8.26 -41.35 -1.23
C VAL A 37 9.75 -41.04 -1.12
N VAL A 38 10.61 -41.92 -1.65
CA VAL A 38 12.06 -41.69 -1.65
C VAL A 38 12.42 -40.45 -2.48
N MET A 39 11.83 -40.32 -3.67
CA MET A 39 12.05 -39.17 -4.55
C MET A 39 11.50 -37.88 -3.96
N LEU A 40 10.31 -37.92 -3.35
CA LEU A 40 9.69 -36.76 -2.70
C LEU A 40 10.60 -36.14 -1.65
N TYR A 41 11.24 -36.97 -0.83
CA TYR A 41 12.20 -36.48 0.17
C TYR A 41 13.38 -35.77 -0.48
N THR A 42 13.95 -36.32 -1.57
CA THR A 42 15.02 -35.66 -2.32
C THR A 42 14.56 -34.31 -2.89
N VAL A 43 13.36 -34.24 -3.46
CA VAL A 43 12.77 -32.98 -3.96
C VAL A 43 12.65 -31.93 -2.84
N VAL A 44 12.20 -32.34 -1.65
CA VAL A 44 12.08 -31.47 -0.47
C VAL A 44 13.43 -30.89 -0.05
N ILE A 45 14.48 -31.73 0.00
CA ILE A 45 15.84 -31.28 0.33
C ILE A 45 16.35 -30.28 -0.70
N CYS A 46 16.20 -30.58 -2.00
CA CYS A 46 16.60 -29.65 -3.07
C CYS A 46 15.83 -28.33 -2.99
N ASP A 47 14.53 -28.38 -2.74
CA ASP A 47 13.68 -27.18 -2.64
C ASP A 47 14.10 -26.28 -1.48
N LEU A 48 14.45 -26.85 -0.32
CA LEU A 48 15.00 -26.09 0.82
C LEU A 48 16.30 -25.38 0.45
N VAL A 49 17.20 -26.05 -0.28
CA VAL A 49 18.45 -25.43 -0.75
C VAL A 49 18.17 -24.29 -1.73
N PHE A 50 17.28 -24.49 -2.70
CA PHE A 50 16.89 -23.44 -3.65
C PHE A 50 16.29 -22.24 -2.93
N LYS A 51 15.42 -22.49 -1.94
CA LYS A 51 14.81 -21.42 -1.12
C LYS A 51 15.82 -20.62 -0.33
N LEU A 52 16.78 -21.27 0.31
CA LEU A 52 17.87 -20.57 1.00
C LEU A 52 18.75 -19.80 0.00
N SER A 53 18.95 -20.32 -1.21
CA SER A 53 19.71 -19.65 -2.27
C SER A 53 18.99 -18.39 -2.75
N ASP A 54 17.69 -18.46 -3.00
CA ASP A 54 16.86 -17.31 -3.34
C ASP A 54 16.89 -16.25 -2.22
N LEU A 55 16.81 -16.67 -0.95
CA LEU A 55 16.94 -15.77 0.21
C LEU A 55 18.31 -15.08 0.26
N LYS A 56 19.39 -15.80 -0.05
CA LYS A 56 20.74 -15.23 -0.13
C LYS A 56 20.86 -14.25 -1.30
N GLU A 57 20.54 -14.68 -2.51
CA GLU A 57 20.86 -13.95 -3.75
C GLU A 57 19.90 -12.80 -4.04
N ILE A 58 18.60 -12.99 -3.80
CA ILE A 58 17.55 -12.01 -4.15
C ILE A 58 17.27 -11.07 -2.96
N HIS A 59 17.36 -11.61 -1.75
CA HIS A 59 16.95 -10.90 -0.53
C HIS A 59 18.10 -10.52 0.41
N ASN A 60 19.35 -10.86 0.06
CA ASN A 60 20.54 -10.57 0.88
C ASN A 60 20.40 -11.08 2.34
N ASP A 61 19.74 -12.21 2.55
CA ASP A 61 19.54 -12.78 3.89
C ASP A 61 20.85 -13.40 4.40
N LYS A 62 21.47 -12.73 5.38
CA LYS A 62 22.74 -13.15 6.00
C LYS A 62 22.64 -14.50 6.74
N LYS A 63 21.45 -14.88 7.23
CA LYS A 63 21.26 -16.18 7.88
C LYS A 63 21.24 -17.28 6.84
N ALA A 64 20.51 -17.07 5.74
CA ALA A 64 20.52 -18.00 4.62
C ALA A 64 21.93 -18.16 4.04
N GLU A 65 22.68 -17.06 3.89
CA GLU A 65 24.08 -17.07 3.49
C GLU A 65 24.95 -17.91 4.44
N LYS A 66 24.82 -17.70 5.75
CA LYS A 66 25.56 -18.48 6.76
C LYS A 66 25.18 -19.96 6.72
N ILE A 67 23.90 -20.29 6.64
CA ILE A 67 23.44 -21.69 6.61
C ILE A 67 23.98 -22.41 5.37
N LEU A 68 23.92 -21.77 4.20
CA LEU A 68 24.49 -22.33 2.97
C LEU A 68 26.00 -22.51 3.07
N GLY A 69 26.72 -21.53 3.60
CA GLY A 69 28.17 -21.62 3.80
C GLY A 69 28.57 -22.75 4.77
N ASP A 70 27.87 -22.89 5.91
CA ASP A 70 28.10 -23.97 6.86
C ASP A 70 27.86 -25.35 6.19
N LEU A 71 26.84 -25.47 5.34
CA LEU A 71 26.52 -26.71 4.61
C LEU A 71 27.54 -27.03 3.52
N GLU A 72 28.11 -26.02 2.85
CA GLU A 72 29.18 -26.20 1.86
C GLU A 72 30.43 -26.81 2.51
N VAL A 73 30.84 -26.29 3.68
CA VAL A 73 31.97 -26.83 4.45
C VAL A 73 31.72 -28.28 4.87
N GLU A 74 30.53 -28.59 5.41
CA GLU A 74 30.20 -29.95 5.85
C GLU A 74 30.17 -30.95 4.66
N LYS A 75 29.74 -30.49 3.48
CA LYS A 75 29.74 -31.30 2.26
C LYS A 75 31.14 -31.54 1.72
N GLU A 76 32.06 -30.58 1.85
CA GLU A 76 33.47 -30.77 1.51
C GLU A 76 34.15 -31.78 2.44
N GLU A 77 33.84 -31.73 3.75
CA GLU A 77 34.40 -32.66 4.73
C GLU A 77 33.82 -34.07 4.59
N ASN A 78 32.52 -34.21 4.30
CA ASN A 78 31.81 -35.51 4.23
C ASN A 78 30.76 -35.58 3.10
N PRO A 79 31.16 -35.73 1.83
CA PRO A 79 30.29 -35.53 0.67
C PRO A 79 29.12 -36.52 0.50
N VAL A 80 29.16 -37.67 1.18
CA VAL A 80 28.12 -38.72 1.12
C VAL A 80 27.35 -38.90 2.43
N SER A 81 27.61 -38.05 3.43
CA SER A 81 26.95 -38.17 4.72
C SER A 81 25.49 -37.72 4.65
N PRO A 82 24.52 -38.47 5.17
CA PRO A 82 23.13 -38.01 5.30
C PRO A 82 22.95 -37.00 6.45
N ALA A 83 24.01 -36.69 7.21
CA ALA A 83 23.94 -35.79 8.36
C ALA A 83 23.58 -34.35 7.94
N TRP A 84 24.14 -33.84 6.85
CA TRP A 84 23.88 -32.47 6.38
C TRP A 84 22.41 -32.26 6.02
N GLU A 85 21.70 -33.28 5.53
CA GLU A 85 20.25 -33.19 5.25
C GLU A 85 19.47 -32.90 6.53
N THR A 86 19.86 -33.55 7.64
CA THR A 86 19.25 -33.33 8.95
C THR A 86 19.55 -31.93 9.46
N GLN A 87 20.79 -31.48 9.31
CA GLN A 87 21.19 -30.12 9.69
C GLN A 87 20.45 -29.08 8.87
N LEU A 88 20.31 -29.27 7.55
CA LEU A 88 19.56 -28.37 6.68
C LEU A 88 18.13 -28.21 7.16
N ILE A 89 17.42 -29.30 7.45
CA ILE A 89 16.02 -29.24 7.93
C ILE A 89 15.96 -28.52 9.29
N GLU A 90 16.86 -28.84 10.22
CA GLU A 90 16.89 -28.20 11.54
C GLU A 90 17.21 -26.71 11.47
N LYS A 91 18.23 -26.30 10.71
CA LYS A 91 18.61 -24.89 10.52
C LYS A 91 17.53 -24.13 9.77
N SER A 92 16.90 -24.76 8.78
CA SER A 92 15.75 -24.20 8.06
C SER A 92 14.58 -23.89 9.00
N PHE A 93 14.33 -24.73 10.00
CA PHE A 93 13.28 -24.52 11.00
C PHE A 93 13.69 -23.53 12.11
N LYS A 94 14.83 -23.73 12.75
CA LYS A 94 15.25 -22.99 13.96
C LYS A 94 15.86 -21.63 13.64
N GLU A 95 16.71 -21.56 12.61
CA GLU A 95 17.54 -20.39 12.32
C GLU A 95 16.93 -19.51 11.22
N ALA A 96 16.71 -20.08 10.04
CA ALA A 96 16.11 -19.37 8.90
C ALA A 96 14.61 -19.14 9.09
N LYS A 97 13.96 -19.97 9.93
CA LYS A 97 12.51 -19.96 10.16
C LYS A 97 11.71 -20.04 8.86
N ILE A 98 12.23 -20.83 7.90
CA ILE A 98 11.58 -21.11 6.61
C ILE A 98 10.54 -22.23 6.69
N LEU A 99 10.40 -22.86 7.85
CA LEU A 99 9.47 -23.95 8.11
C LEU A 99 8.56 -23.60 9.27
N GLU A 100 7.28 -23.87 9.10
CA GLU A 100 6.33 -23.93 10.21
C GLU A 100 6.49 -25.24 11.00
N ASN A 101 5.98 -25.28 12.23
CA ASN A 101 6.16 -26.45 13.09
C ASN A 101 5.50 -27.71 12.53
N ASP A 102 4.31 -27.58 11.95
CA ASP A 102 3.60 -28.65 11.26
C ASP A 102 4.37 -29.13 10.02
N VAL A 103 4.87 -28.20 9.20
CA VAL A 103 5.67 -28.54 8.00
C VAL A 103 6.97 -29.24 8.38
N TYR A 104 7.68 -28.75 9.40
CA TYR A 104 8.86 -29.43 9.96
C TYR A 104 8.53 -30.86 10.41
N THR A 105 7.40 -31.04 11.11
CA THR A 105 6.93 -32.35 11.55
C THR A 105 6.60 -33.27 10.37
N HIS A 106 6.00 -32.73 9.31
CA HIS A 106 5.72 -33.48 8.09
C HIS A 106 7.00 -33.90 7.35
N ILE A 107 8.02 -33.04 7.30
CA ILE A 107 9.33 -33.38 6.72
C ILE A 107 10.01 -34.50 7.52
N GLU A 108 10.01 -34.41 8.85
CA GLU A 108 10.55 -35.46 9.73
C GLU A 108 9.78 -36.78 9.58
N THR A 109 8.47 -36.71 9.36
CA THR A 109 7.64 -37.89 9.07
C THR A 109 8.01 -38.50 7.71
N LEU A 110 8.12 -37.67 6.67
CA LEU A 110 8.57 -38.10 5.34
C LEU A 110 9.94 -38.78 5.39
N LYS A 111 10.88 -38.21 6.14
CA LYS A 111 12.22 -38.78 6.35
C LYS A 111 12.17 -40.19 6.96
N LYS A 112 11.32 -40.40 7.97
CA LYS A 112 11.11 -41.74 8.57
C LYS A 112 10.59 -42.74 7.53
N TYR A 113 9.59 -42.35 6.75
CA TYR A 113 9.04 -43.20 5.68
C TYR A 113 10.05 -43.46 4.55
N ARG A 114 10.86 -42.46 4.18
CA ARG A 114 11.97 -42.61 3.22
C ARG A 114 12.98 -43.62 3.72
N ASN A 115 13.39 -43.55 5.00
CA ASN A 115 14.35 -44.50 5.56
C ASN A 115 13.81 -45.93 5.58
N LEU A 116 12.55 -46.13 5.97
CA LEU A 116 11.88 -47.44 5.90
C LEU A 116 11.76 -47.97 4.46
N SER A 117 11.59 -47.08 3.49
CA SER A 117 11.40 -47.40 2.07
C SER A 117 12.73 -47.66 1.34
N ALA A 118 13.84 -47.08 1.80
CA ALA A 118 15.15 -47.15 1.15
C ALA A 118 16.09 -48.19 1.77
N HIS A 119 15.90 -48.55 3.04
CA HIS A 119 16.76 -49.48 3.77
C HIS A 119 15.97 -50.71 4.22
N PRO A 120 16.50 -51.93 4.02
CA PRO A 120 15.87 -53.15 4.53
C PRO A 120 15.72 -53.08 6.05
N VAL A 121 14.53 -53.39 6.56
CA VAL A 121 14.34 -53.56 8.00
C VAL A 121 14.90 -54.94 8.34
N LEU A 122 15.84 -55.02 9.29
CA LEU A 122 16.47 -56.24 9.81
C LEU A 122 15.47 -57.11 10.60
N ASN A 123 14.32 -57.40 10.01
CA ASN A 123 13.40 -58.45 10.43
C ASN A 123 13.60 -59.63 9.48
N SER A 124 13.22 -60.83 9.93
CA SER A 124 13.55 -62.16 9.39
C SER A 124 13.27 -62.47 7.90
N MET A 125 12.85 -61.49 7.09
CA MET A 125 12.59 -61.64 5.65
C MET A 125 13.24 -60.56 4.76
N ASP A 126 14.02 -59.60 5.30
CA ASP A 126 14.70 -58.54 4.52
C ASP A 126 13.80 -57.79 3.51
N ILE A 127 12.53 -57.55 3.86
CA ILE A 127 11.56 -56.89 2.97
C ILE A 127 11.59 -55.38 3.21
N LEU A 128 11.76 -54.59 2.14
CA LEU A 128 11.60 -53.13 2.15
C LEU A 128 10.15 -52.74 2.45
N TYR A 129 9.94 -51.75 3.33
CA TYR A 129 8.61 -51.24 3.60
C TYR A 129 8.00 -50.61 2.34
N ARG A 130 6.72 -50.91 2.07
CA ARG A 130 5.95 -50.33 0.98
C ARG A 130 4.79 -49.51 1.56
N PRO A 131 4.84 -48.17 1.47
CA PRO A 131 3.69 -47.33 1.79
C PRO A 131 2.50 -47.69 0.90
N ASN A 132 1.29 -47.62 1.44
CA ASN A 132 0.07 -47.70 0.63
C ASN A 132 -0.17 -46.39 -0.12
N LYS A 133 -1.19 -46.39 -0.99
CA LYS A 133 -1.50 -45.23 -1.83
C LYS A 133 -1.82 -44.00 -1.00
N GLU A 134 -2.64 -44.15 0.04
CA GLU A 134 -3.14 -43.06 0.88
C GLU A 134 -2.02 -42.42 1.69
N GLN A 135 -1.08 -43.22 2.19
CA GLN A 135 0.13 -42.74 2.88
C GLN A 135 1.02 -41.93 1.94
N ALA A 136 1.29 -42.45 0.74
CA ALA A 136 2.10 -41.73 -0.24
C ALA A 136 1.40 -40.43 -0.68
N GLU A 137 0.09 -40.47 -0.92
CA GLU A 137 -0.72 -39.30 -1.28
C GLU A 137 -0.68 -38.22 -0.19
N SER A 138 -0.86 -38.61 1.08
CA SER A 138 -0.81 -37.69 2.21
C SER A 138 0.56 -37.03 2.35
N LEU A 139 1.65 -37.79 2.24
CA LEU A 139 3.00 -37.25 2.28
C LEU A 139 3.24 -36.24 1.15
N ILE A 140 2.79 -36.56 -0.06
CA ILE A 140 2.92 -35.67 -1.23
C ILE A 140 2.13 -34.37 -1.01
N LYS A 141 0.86 -34.46 -0.63
CA LYS A 141 0.01 -33.28 -0.40
C LYS A 141 0.58 -32.40 0.71
N ASN A 142 1.01 -32.97 1.82
CA ASN A 142 1.63 -32.23 2.93
C ASN A 142 2.86 -31.45 2.48
N MET A 143 3.71 -32.01 1.62
CA MET A 143 4.90 -31.32 1.11
C MET A 143 4.55 -30.25 0.08
N LEU A 144 3.61 -30.52 -0.83
CA LEU A 144 3.14 -29.53 -1.80
C LEU A 144 2.54 -28.32 -1.09
N GLU A 145 1.60 -28.54 -0.19
CA GLU A 145 0.87 -27.48 0.51
C GLU A 145 1.72 -26.77 1.55
N GLY A 146 2.53 -27.51 2.31
CA GLY A 146 3.34 -26.96 3.39
C GLY A 146 4.63 -26.30 2.93
N LEU A 147 5.23 -26.78 1.83
CA LEU A 147 6.56 -26.35 1.39
C LEU A 147 6.61 -25.99 -0.09
N LEU A 148 6.47 -26.93 -1.02
CA LEU A 148 6.92 -26.77 -2.42
C LEU A 148 6.18 -25.67 -3.19
N THR A 149 4.92 -25.40 -2.83
CA THR A 149 4.12 -24.30 -3.41
C THR A 149 4.36 -22.94 -2.76
N LYS A 150 5.08 -22.89 -1.64
CA LYS A 150 5.37 -21.66 -0.88
C LYS A 150 6.65 -21.01 -1.37
N HIS A 151 6.62 -19.70 -1.60
CA HIS A 151 7.83 -18.93 -1.90
C HIS A 151 8.72 -18.84 -0.64
N PRO A 152 10.05 -18.81 -0.81
CA PRO A 152 11.02 -18.63 0.29
C PRO A 152 10.76 -17.43 1.21
N LEU A 153 10.13 -16.37 0.72
CA LEU A 153 9.86 -15.17 1.49
C LEU A 153 8.77 -15.37 2.54
N PHE A 154 7.86 -16.33 2.40
CA PHE A 154 6.59 -16.37 3.16
C PHE A 154 6.61 -17.09 4.48
N THR A 155 7.79 -17.19 5.06
CA THR A 155 8.01 -17.98 6.25
C THR A 155 8.29 -17.05 7.42
N LYS A 156 7.22 -16.76 8.17
CA LYS A 156 7.07 -16.03 9.44
C LYS A 156 7.84 -14.72 9.73
N ASN A 157 8.78 -14.28 8.90
CA ASN A 157 9.59 -13.09 9.17
C ASN A 157 9.80 -12.19 7.94
N VAL A 158 8.87 -12.20 6.99
CA VAL A 158 8.92 -11.39 5.74
C VAL A 158 8.92 -9.88 6.01
N PHE A 159 8.28 -9.47 7.11
CA PHE A 159 8.04 -8.07 7.37
C PHE A 159 9.34 -7.28 7.54
N ALA A 160 10.30 -7.80 8.31
CA ALA A 160 11.55 -7.09 8.56
C ALA A 160 12.41 -6.90 7.29
N PRO A 161 12.71 -7.96 6.49
CA PRO A 161 13.40 -7.80 5.21
C PRO A 161 12.66 -6.89 4.23
N PHE A 162 11.33 -6.98 4.16
CA PHE A 162 10.52 -6.09 3.33
C PHE A 162 10.69 -4.62 3.77
N MET A 163 10.61 -4.34 5.07
CA MET A 163 10.76 -2.97 5.57
C MET A 163 12.19 -2.44 5.43
N GLU A 164 13.20 -3.29 5.55
CA GLU A 164 14.60 -2.93 5.28
C GLU A 164 14.80 -2.53 3.82
N GLU A 165 14.22 -3.29 2.88
CA GLU A 165 14.26 -2.93 1.46
C GLU A 165 13.51 -1.62 1.18
N VAL A 166 12.30 -1.46 1.74
CA VAL A 166 11.51 -0.22 1.59
C VAL A 166 12.30 0.99 2.11
N GLU A 167 12.97 0.85 3.24
CA GLU A 167 13.82 1.90 3.80
C GLU A 167 15.04 2.19 2.92
N ARG A 168 15.67 1.16 2.35
CA ARG A 168 16.82 1.29 1.44
C ARG A 168 16.44 2.09 0.19
N ILE A 169 15.29 1.78 -0.40
CA ILE A 169 14.86 2.35 -1.70
C ILE A 169 14.02 3.61 -1.59
N LYS A 170 13.82 4.15 -0.38
CA LYS A 170 12.87 5.25 -0.13
C LYS A 170 13.14 6.53 -0.94
N ASN A 171 14.36 6.69 -1.44
CA ASN A 171 14.79 7.84 -2.25
C ASN A 171 15.08 7.47 -3.73
N ASP A 172 14.88 6.21 -4.13
CA ASP A 172 15.29 5.70 -5.45
C ASP A 172 14.25 6.02 -6.55
N PHE A 173 13.03 6.39 -6.16
CA PHE A 173 11.91 6.59 -7.09
C PHE A 173 11.48 8.05 -7.18
N SER A 174 11.30 8.52 -8.43
CA SER A 174 10.88 9.89 -8.73
C SER A 174 9.38 10.15 -8.47
N ASN A 175 8.55 9.11 -8.44
CA ASN A 175 7.12 9.22 -8.19
C ASN A 175 6.53 7.93 -7.57
N LYS A 176 5.33 8.05 -7.00
CA LYS A 176 4.63 6.94 -6.31
C LYS A 176 4.20 5.81 -7.23
N GLU A 177 3.93 6.09 -8.51
CA GLU A 177 3.49 5.08 -9.48
C GLU A 177 4.60 4.07 -9.78
N LYS A 178 5.81 4.56 -10.08
CA LYS A 178 6.98 3.69 -10.31
C LYS A 178 7.33 2.88 -9.06
N PHE A 179 7.21 3.50 -7.89
CA PHE A 179 7.41 2.81 -6.62
C PHE A 179 6.39 1.69 -6.44
N GLY A 180 5.11 1.94 -6.74
CA GLY A 180 4.06 0.92 -6.71
C GLY A 180 4.32 -0.25 -7.66
N VAL A 181 4.73 0.02 -8.90
CA VAL A 181 5.08 -1.03 -9.88
C VAL A 181 6.21 -1.92 -9.38
N TYR A 182 7.26 -1.33 -8.79
CA TYR A 182 8.37 -2.09 -8.22
C TYR A 182 7.93 -3.00 -7.06
N LEU A 183 7.18 -2.45 -6.11
CA LEU A 183 6.65 -3.22 -4.98
C LEU A 183 5.74 -4.35 -5.48
N ASP A 184 4.97 -4.08 -6.53
CA ASP A 184 4.09 -5.06 -7.14
C ASP A 184 4.85 -6.25 -7.70
N SER A 185 5.81 -5.98 -8.59
CA SER A 185 6.57 -7.02 -9.27
C SER A 185 7.48 -7.82 -8.37
N LYS A 186 8.06 -7.20 -7.33
CA LYS A 186 9.06 -7.84 -6.46
C LYS A 186 8.44 -8.50 -5.24
N PHE A 187 7.34 -7.95 -4.72
CA PHE A 187 6.75 -8.40 -3.45
C PHE A 187 5.29 -8.80 -3.60
N PHE A 188 4.43 -7.88 -4.06
CA PHE A 188 2.99 -8.08 -3.96
C PHE A 188 2.46 -9.17 -4.88
N VAL A 189 3.12 -9.47 -6.01
CA VAL A 189 2.75 -10.59 -6.92
C VAL A 189 2.66 -11.94 -6.19
N HIS A 190 3.33 -12.04 -5.05
CA HIS A 190 3.42 -13.24 -4.27
C HIS A 190 2.57 -13.22 -2.98
N PHE A 191 1.85 -12.14 -2.70
CA PHE A 191 1.05 -12.01 -1.48
C PHE A 191 -0.27 -12.80 -1.60
N ASN A 192 -0.54 -13.65 -0.61
CA ASN A 192 -1.86 -14.24 -0.39
C ASN A 192 -2.69 -13.41 0.60
N LYS A 193 -3.93 -13.82 0.88
CA LYS A 193 -4.83 -13.12 1.80
C LYS A 193 -4.21 -12.94 3.20
N GLU A 194 -3.74 -14.03 3.81
CA GLU A 194 -3.22 -14.03 5.18
C GLU A 194 -1.98 -13.15 5.33
N LEU A 195 -1.06 -13.20 4.36
CA LEU A 195 0.12 -12.35 4.36
C LEU A 195 -0.25 -10.89 4.14
N THR A 196 -1.20 -10.61 3.25
CA THR A 196 -1.69 -9.25 2.99
C THR A 196 -2.24 -8.64 4.29
N GLU A 197 -3.09 -9.37 5.01
CA GLU A 197 -3.61 -8.97 6.30
C GLU A 197 -2.49 -8.73 7.33
N TYR A 198 -1.52 -9.65 7.42
CA TYR A 198 -0.37 -9.54 8.33
C TYR A 198 0.52 -8.33 8.02
N MET A 199 0.91 -8.15 6.76
CA MET A 199 1.78 -7.07 6.31
C MET A 199 1.11 -5.71 6.51
N PHE A 200 -0.19 -5.61 6.17
CA PHE A 200 -0.96 -4.38 6.36
C PHE A 200 -1.13 -4.03 7.84
N LYS A 201 -1.44 -5.01 8.71
CA LYS A 201 -1.58 -4.79 10.16
C LYS A 201 -0.29 -4.23 10.78
N ASN A 202 0.87 -4.76 10.38
CA ASN A 202 2.16 -4.30 10.89
C ASN A 202 2.56 -2.94 10.29
N LEU A 203 2.31 -2.68 9.00
CA LEU A 203 2.50 -1.36 8.40
C LEU A 203 1.62 -0.31 9.09
N TRP A 204 0.35 -0.62 9.35
CA TRP A 204 -0.57 0.26 10.09
C TRP A 204 -0.01 0.62 11.45
N LYS A 205 0.52 -0.37 12.18
CA LYS A 205 1.18 -0.14 13.47
C LYS A 205 2.36 0.82 13.35
N LEU A 206 3.26 0.62 12.39
CA LEU A 206 4.42 1.50 12.18
C LEU A 206 4.04 2.95 11.87
N VAL A 207 2.98 3.13 11.08
CA VAL A 207 2.55 4.46 10.63
C VAL A 207 1.77 5.18 11.73
N PHE A 208 0.81 4.50 12.37
CA PHE A 208 -0.19 5.14 13.22
C PHE A 208 -0.09 4.83 14.71
N LYS A 209 0.68 3.82 15.12
CA LYS A 209 0.72 3.33 16.51
C LYS A 209 2.13 3.29 17.10
N SER A 210 3.11 3.83 16.40
CA SER A 210 4.51 3.76 16.82
C SER A 210 5.23 5.05 16.43
N ASN A 211 6.12 5.50 17.31
CA ASN A 211 6.82 6.78 17.19
C ASN A 211 8.27 6.72 17.65
N GLY A 212 8.95 5.60 17.44
CA GLY A 212 10.40 5.52 17.60
C GLY A 212 11.13 6.28 16.49
N ASP A 213 12.45 6.41 16.62
CA ASP A 213 13.26 7.20 15.68
C ASP A 213 13.23 6.62 14.27
N ARG A 214 13.27 5.28 14.15
CA ARG A 214 13.14 4.60 12.86
C ARG A 214 11.78 4.86 12.23
N GLU A 215 10.70 4.84 13.00
CA GLU A 215 9.35 5.14 12.51
C GLU A 215 9.25 6.60 12.05
N LYS A 216 9.76 7.56 12.83
CA LYS A 216 9.76 8.98 12.45
C LYS A 216 10.50 9.21 11.13
N ASN A 217 11.69 8.63 10.98
CA ASN A 217 12.55 8.80 9.81
C ASN A 217 12.00 8.14 8.54
N ASN A 218 11.10 7.17 8.68
CA ASN A 218 10.56 6.39 7.57
C ASN A 218 9.03 6.49 7.43
N ARG A 219 8.35 7.31 8.24
CA ARG A 219 6.86 7.37 8.26
C ARG A 219 6.27 7.69 6.90
N GLN A 220 6.90 8.60 6.13
CA GLN A 220 6.42 8.98 4.81
C GLN A 220 6.44 7.79 3.83
N VAL A 221 7.58 7.08 3.72
CA VAL A 221 7.66 5.93 2.80
C VAL A 221 6.77 4.78 3.28
N ASN A 222 6.70 4.52 4.58
CA ASN A 222 5.82 3.49 5.15
C ASN A 222 4.35 3.80 4.86
N TYR A 223 3.97 5.08 4.95
CA TYR A 223 2.64 5.55 4.60
C TYR A 223 2.33 5.38 3.11
N ASP A 224 3.30 5.67 2.23
CA ASP A 224 3.13 5.49 0.79
C ASP A 224 2.95 4.02 0.43
N VAL A 225 3.73 3.11 1.03
CA VAL A 225 3.53 1.66 0.89
C VAL A 225 2.13 1.24 1.37
N LEU A 226 1.69 1.75 2.52
CA LEU A 226 0.37 1.46 3.07
C LEU A 226 -0.76 1.91 2.13
N LEU A 227 -0.65 3.08 1.50
CA LEU A 227 -1.61 3.56 0.50
C LEU A 227 -1.65 2.67 -0.75
N ILE A 228 -0.49 2.28 -1.27
CA ILE A 228 -0.38 1.41 -2.46
C ILE A 228 -0.99 0.04 -2.16
N MET A 229 -0.65 -0.52 -1.00
CA MET A 229 -1.14 -1.82 -0.57
C MET A 229 -2.66 -1.82 -0.36
N TYR A 230 -3.20 -0.77 0.26
CA TYR A 230 -4.65 -0.62 0.42
C TYR A 230 -5.36 -0.53 -0.93
N LYS A 231 -4.85 0.30 -1.86
CA LYS A 231 -5.41 0.43 -3.21
C LYS A 231 -5.47 -0.90 -3.96
N LYS A 232 -4.43 -1.73 -3.84
CA LYS A 232 -4.33 -3.02 -4.55
C LYS A 232 -5.26 -4.08 -3.95
N TYR A 233 -5.42 -4.09 -2.63
CA TYR A 233 -6.09 -5.16 -1.90
C TYR A 233 -7.32 -4.68 -1.12
N GLU A 234 -8.04 -3.69 -1.66
CA GLU A 234 -9.15 -3.01 -0.97
C GLU A 234 -10.19 -4.01 -0.44
N ASP A 235 -10.65 -4.94 -1.28
CA ASP A 235 -11.68 -5.92 -0.92
C ASP A 235 -11.27 -6.79 0.29
N ILE A 236 -10.03 -7.28 0.28
CA ILE A 236 -9.46 -8.10 1.37
C ILE A 236 -9.34 -7.26 2.64
N LEU A 237 -8.83 -6.04 2.52
CA LEU A 237 -8.48 -5.20 3.65
C LEU A 237 -9.70 -4.55 4.30
N VAL A 238 -10.77 -4.27 3.57
CA VAL A 238 -12.05 -3.80 4.13
C VAL A 238 -12.64 -4.84 5.07
N GLU A 239 -12.70 -6.11 4.64
CA GLU A 239 -13.17 -7.21 5.50
C GLU A 239 -12.28 -7.37 6.75
N PHE A 240 -10.97 -7.31 6.56
CA PHE A 240 -10.00 -7.46 7.64
C PHE A 240 -10.08 -6.33 8.67
N ILE A 241 -10.17 -5.07 8.23
CA ILE A 241 -10.32 -3.90 9.11
C ILE A 241 -11.62 -4.01 9.90
N LYS A 242 -12.72 -4.44 9.27
CA LYS A 242 -13.99 -4.66 9.97
C LYS A 242 -13.85 -5.71 11.08
N LYS A 243 -13.22 -6.85 10.76
CA LYS A 243 -12.98 -7.96 11.72
C LYS A 243 -12.11 -7.53 12.89
N GLU A 244 -11.06 -6.75 12.65
CA GLU A 244 -10.07 -6.31 13.64
C GLU A 244 -10.25 -4.83 14.04
N SER A 245 -11.48 -4.31 13.96
CA SER A 245 -11.77 -2.86 14.12
C SER A 245 -11.19 -2.23 15.39
N ALA A 246 -11.11 -2.97 16.50
CA ALA A 246 -10.48 -2.48 17.73
C ALA A 246 -8.98 -2.14 17.54
N PHE A 247 -8.25 -2.96 16.78
CA PHE A 247 -6.83 -2.72 16.51
C PHE A 247 -6.61 -1.48 15.65
N PHE A 248 -7.44 -1.31 14.61
CA PHE A 248 -7.35 -0.22 13.64
C PHE A 248 -7.90 1.11 14.16
N SER A 249 -8.68 1.07 15.25
CA SER A 249 -9.19 2.27 15.93
C SER A 249 -8.22 2.86 16.94
N ASP A 250 -7.17 2.12 17.31
CA ASP A 250 -6.15 2.57 18.25
C ASP A 250 -4.99 3.19 17.46
N PHE A 251 -4.65 4.44 17.78
CA PHE A 251 -3.60 5.24 17.17
C PHE A 251 -2.97 6.17 18.22
N LEU A 252 -1.73 6.59 17.96
CA LEU A 252 -1.05 7.57 18.81
C LEU A 252 -1.56 8.97 18.50
N ASP A 253 -1.91 9.68 19.56
CA ASP A 253 -2.28 11.09 19.52
C ASP A 253 -1.05 11.98 19.33
N GLU A 254 -0.57 12.05 18.09
CA GLU A 254 0.47 12.99 17.70
C GLU A 254 0.13 13.65 16.37
N LYS A 255 0.40 14.96 16.26
CA LYS A 255 0.06 15.77 15.09
C LYS A 255 0.50 15.14 13.76
N ALA A 256 1.73 14.62 13.68
CA ALA A 256 2.25 14.00 12.47
C ALA A 256 1.52 12.70 12.11
N ILE A 257 1.07 11.94 13.10
CA ILE A 257 0.33 10.69 12.94
C ILE A 257 -1.12 10.98 12.54
N ILE A 258 -1.79 11.87 13.28
CA ILE A 258 -3.16 12.30 13.00
C ILE A 258 -3.26 12.87 11.59
N SER A 259 -2.29 13.69 11.16
CA SER A 259 -2.26 14.24 9.80
C SER A 259 -2.24 13.14 8.73
N LYS A 260 -1.48 12.06 8.95
CA LYS A 260 -1.43 10.91 8.02
C LYS A 260 -2.70 10.07 8.07
N LEU A 261 -3.28 9.89 9.26
CA LEU A 261 -4.50 9.13 9.42
C LEU A 261 -5.68 9.87 8.76
N ILE A 262 -5.77 11.18 8.95
CA ILE A 262 -6.74 12.03 8.24
C ILE A 262 -6.53 11.89 6.73
N ASP A 263 -5.31 12.08 6.18
CA ASP A 263 -5.07 11.93 4.74
C ASP A 263 -5.47 10.53 4.21
N PHE A 264 -5.23 9.47 5.00
CA PHE A 264 -5.63 8.11 4.63
C PHE A 264 -7.15 7.97 4.54
N LEU A 265 -7.85 8.41 5.58
CA LEU A 265 -9.31 8.33 5.66
C LEU A 265 -9.97 9.21 4.60
N SER A 266 -9.37 10.33 4.24
CA SER A 266 -9.90 11.19 3.17
C SER A 266 -9.79 10.55 1.79
N ARG A 267 -8.76 9.73 1.56
CA ARG A 267 -8.61 8.96 0.32
C ARG A 267 -9.54 7.74 0.31
N TYR A 268 -9.78 7.13 1.48
CA TYR A 268 -10.56 5.91 1.66
C TYR A 268 -11.64 6.09 2.73
N ALA A 269 -12.62 6.96 2.45
CA ALA A 269 -13.63 7.42 3.42
C ALA A 269 -14.40 6.27 4.09
N LYS A 270 -14.69 5.20 3.35
CA LYS A 270 -15.36 4.00 3.87
C LYS A 270 -14.67 3.37 5.07
N VAL A 271 -13.35 3.55 5.22
CA VAL A 271 -12.61 3.01 6.37
C VAL A 271 -13.02 3.69 7.67
N TYR A 272 -13.40 4.97 7.64
CA TYR A 272 -13.85 5.69 8.82
C TYR A 272 -15.05 5.01 9.48
N ASP A 273 -16.00 4.52 8.68
CA ASP A 273 -17.20 3.82 9.15
C ASP A 273 -16.89 2.46 9.78
N LEU A 274 -15.72 1.88 9.49
CA LEU A 274 -15.26 0.61 10.06
C LEU A 274 -14.57 0.78 11.41
N LEU A 275 -14.19 2.00 11.79
CA LEU A 275 -13.55 2.30 13.07
C LEU A 275 -14.58 2.22 14.21
N LYS A 276 -14.08 2.07 15.44
CA LYS A 276 -14.90 2.07 16.64
C LYS A 276 -15.41 3.49 16.93
N PRO A 277 -16.60 3.64 17.57
CA PRO A 277 -17.19 4.94 17.84
C PRO A 277 -16.30 5.93 18.60
N HIS A 278 -15.46 5.45 19.52
CA HIS A 278 -14.54 6.33 20.26
C HIS A 278 -13.50 6.98 19.34
N ALA A 279 -12.92 6.21 18.42
CA ALA A 279 -11.94 6.70 17.44
C ALA A 279 -12.58 7.65 16.43
N GLN A 280 -13.80 7.34 15.99
CA GLN A 280 -14.60 8.21 15.13
C GLN A 280 -14.84 9.58 15.77
N GLY A 281 -15.26 9.59 17.05
CA GLY A 281 -15.49 10.82 17.81
C GLY A 281 -14.21 11.60 18.08
N GLU A 282 -13.10 10.92 18.39
CA GLU A 282 -11.80 11.56 18.56
C GLU A 282 -11.34 12.24 17.26
N LEU A 283 -11.36 11.53 16.13
CA LEU A 283 -10.97 12.09 14.83
C LEU A 283 -11.86 13.27 14.43
N GLN A 284 -13.16 13.20 14.69
CA GLN A 284 -14.08 14.31 14.44
C GLN A 284 -13.71 15.56 15.26
N ASN A 285 -13.25 15.38 16.50
CA ASN A 285 -12.77 16.49 17.33
C ASN A 285 -11.45 17.04 16.80
N ARG A 286 -10.48 16.17 16.45
CA ARG A 286 -9.19 16.59 15.87
C ARG A 286 -9.38 17.43 14.63
N VAL A 287 -10.19 16.99 13.67
CA VAL A 287 -10.43 17.74 12.43
C VAL A 287 -10.89 19.17 12.70
N LYS A 288 -11.59 19.44 13.82
CA LYS A 288 -12.05 20.79 14.17
C LYS A 288 -10.94 21.71 14.70
N GLU A 289 -9.84 21.16 15.19
CA GLU A 289 -8.73 21.89 15.84
C GLU A 289 -7.85 22.63 14.83
N GLU A 290 -7.57 22.04 13.67
CA GLU A 290 -6.67 22.63 12.66
C GLU A 290 -7.38 22.90 11.33
N LYS A 291 -7.14 24.08 10.76
CA LYS A 291 -7.71 24.47 9.46
C LYS A 291 -7.26 23.53 8.33
N ALA A 292 -5.99 23.12 8.32
CA ALA A 292 -5.47 22.14 7.36
C ALA A 292 -6.23 20.81 7.44
N TRP A 293 -6.60 20.37 8.65
CA TRP A 293 -7.36 19.15 8.84
C TRP A 293 -8.83 19.29 8.41
N LYS A 294 -9.45 20.48 8.56
CA LYS A 294 -10.78 20.76 7.99
C LYS A 294 -10.81 20.59 6.49
N VAL A 295 -9.78 21.08 5.80
CA VAL A 295 -9.62 20.93 4.34
C VAL A 295 -9.44 19.46 3.94
N ARG A 296 -8.81 18.66 4.80
CA ARG A 296 -8.56 17.25 4.51
C ARG A 296 -9.73 16.36 4.89
N GLY A 297 -10.54 16.68 5.90
CA GLY A 297 -11.53 15.79 6.54
C GLY A 297 -12.77 15.41 5.70
N ILE A 298 -12.59 15.03 4.43
CA ILE A 298 -13.65 14.63 3.49
C ILE A 298 -14.55 13.54 4.06
N PHE A 299 -13.98 12.57 4.79
CA PHE A 299 -14.71 11.44 5.38
C PHE A 299 -15.76 11.83 6.44
N LEU A 300 -15.83 13.11 6.84
CA LEU A 300 -16.87 13.63 7.74
C LEU A 300 -18.04 14.29 7.01
N SER A 301 -17.98 14.37 5.67
CA SER A 301 -19.00 14.99 4.82
C SER A 301 -19.77 13.91 4.05
N ASP A 302 -21.06 14.14 3.82
CA ASP A 302 -21.93 13.19 3.11
C ASP A 302 -21.52 13.02 1.63
N SER A 303 -20.97 14.07 1.03
CA SER A 303 -20.44 14.07 -0.32
C SER A 303 -19.25 15.02 -0.46
N LEU A 304 -18.42 14.85 -1.49
CA LEU A 304 -17.33 15.78 -1.78
C LEU A 304 -17.84 17.18 -2.14
N LYS A 305 -19.03 17.29 -2.76
CA LYS A 305 -19.68 18.58 -3.02
C LYS A 305 -20.02 19.32 -1.72
N ASP A 306 -20.57 18.60 -0.74
CA ASP A 306 -20.87 19.16 0.57
C ASP A 306 -19.59 19.48 1.34
N HIS A 307 -18.55 18.69 1.14
CA HIS A 307 -17.23 18.98 1.70
C HIS A 307 -16.65 20.29 1.15
N PHE A 308 -16.73 20.56 -0.15
CA PHE A 308 -16.24 21.82 -0.71
C PHE A 308 -17.00 23.03 -0.17
N LYS A 309 -18.32 22.93 0.01
CA LYS A 309 -19.12 23.97 0.68
C LYS A 309 -18.71 24.15 2.15
N TYR A 310 -18.45 23.05 2.85
CA TYR A 310 -17.94 23.09 4.22
C TYR A 310 -16.57 23.77 4.29
N VAL A 311 -15.64 23.40 3.42
CA VAL A 311 -14.31 24.00 3.35
C VAL A 311 -14.43 25.50 3.10
N ASP A 312 -15.18 25.89 2.07
CA ASP A 312 -15.43 27.29 1.69
C ASP A 312 -15.90 28.12 2.89
N SER A 313 -16.99 27.69 3.55
CA SER A 313 -17.54 28.38 4.72
C SER A 313 -16.66 28.33 5.97
N SER A 314 -15.72 27.38 6.06
CA SER A 314 -14.81 27.23 7.20
C SER A 314 -13.54 28.09 7.09
N ILE A 315 -13.15 28.45 5.86
CA ILE A 315 -11.93 29.20 5.57
C ILE A 315 -12.22 30.62 5.08
N HIS A 316 -13.45 30.91 4.61
CA HIS A 316 -13.88 32.23 4.18
C HIS A 316 -14.97 32.81 5.08
N SER A 317 -14.95 34.13 5.26
CA SER A 317 -16.04 34.86 5.91
C SER A 317 -16.10 36.30 5.41
N GLN A 318 -17.22 36.98 5.62
CA GLN A 318 -17.33 38.41 5.35
C GLN A 318 -16.56 39.23 6.40
N SER A 319 -15.99 40.35 5.97
CA SER A 319 -15.37 41.35 6.83
C SER A 319 -16.30 42.55 6.96
N PHE A 320 -16.54 43.01 8.20
CA PHE A 320 -17.33 44.21 8.47
C PHE A 320 -16.49 45.36 9.05
N THR A 321 -15.16 45.20 9.11
CA THR A 321 -14.29 46.06 9.92
C THR A 321 -13.47 47.07 9.09
N MET A 322 -13.22 46.81 7.81
CA MET A 322 -12.44 47.71 6.94
C MET A 322 -13.14 47.92 5.59
N PHE A 323 -13.36 49.18 5.21
CA PHE A 323 -14.11 49.58 4.00
C PHE A 323 -13.54 49.02 2.70
N ASN A 324 -12.24 48.72 2.66
CA ASN A 324 -11.51 48.23 1.49
C ASN A 324 -11.17 46.73 1.53
N GLN A 325 -11.64 45.99 2.54
CA GLN A 325 -11.43 44.55 2.69
C GLN A 325 -12.78 43.90 2.97
N PRO A 326 -13.57 43.53 1.94
CA PRO A 326 -14.91 42.96 2.12
C PRO A 326 -14.90 41.52 2.67
N TYR A 327 -13.73 40.86 2.66
CA TYR A 327 -13.60 39.43 2.96
C TYR A 327 -12.46 39.16 3.95
N ILE A 328 -12.64 38.07 4.71
CA ILE A 328 -11.63 37.47 5.59
C ILE A 328 -11.34 36.06 5.06
N LYS A 329 -10.06 35.77 4.87
CA LYS A 329 -9.55 34.42 4.60
C LYS A 329 -8.80 33.91 5.82
N ASN A 330 -9.37 32.92 6.49
CA ASN A 330 -8.86 32.34 7.73
C ASN A 330 -7.80 31.25 7.51
N TYR A 331 -7.64 30.79 6.27
CA TYR A 331 -6.65 29.79 5.88
C TYR A 331 -6.32 29.94 4.40
N LEU A 332 -5.04 30.02 4.06
CA LEU A 332 -4.57 30.05 2.67
C LEU A 332 -4.28 28.62 2.20
N LEU A 333 -4.98 28.15 1.18
CA LEU A 333 -4.78 26.80 0.65
C LEU A 333 -3.35 26.63 0.14
N THR A 334 -2.72 25.54 0.54
CA THR A 334 -1.37 25.19 0.06
C THR A 334 -1.45 24.52 -1.31
N ASN A 335 -0.32 24.45 -2.03
CA ASN A 335 -0.28 23.70 -3.30
C ASN A 335 -0.65 22.23 -3.09
N GLN A 336 -0.29 21.65 -1.94
CA GLN A 336 -0.64 20.27 -1.62
C GLN A 336 -2.14 20.10 -1.40
N ASP A 337 -2.84 21.10 -0.85
CA ASP A 337 -4.30 21.07 -0.69
C ASP A 337 -5.00 21.15 -2.03
N ILE A 338 -4.58 22.08 -2.88
CA ILE A 338 -5.16 22.25 -4.22
C ILE A 338 -4.99 20.98 -5.05
N VAL A 339 -3.77 20.41 -5.08
CA VAL A 339 -3.50 19.14 -5.79
C VAL A 339 -4.38 18.02 -5.23
N PHE A 340 -4.50 17.90 -3.92
CA PHE A 340 -5.32 16.87 -3.29
C PHE A 340 -6.82 17.03 -3.59
N LEU A 341 -7.37 18.22 -3.40
CA LEU A 341 -8.79 18.49 -3.65
C LEU A 341 -9.13 18.26 -5.13
N ARG A 342 -8.23 18.63 -6.03
CA ARG A 342 -8.35 18.33 -7.46
C ARG A 342 -8.34 16.83 -7.74
N GLU A 343 -7.37 16.08 -7.20
CA GLU A 343 -7.31 14.61 -7.35
C GLU A 343 -8.64 13.97 -6.91
N MET A 344 -9.22 14.42 -5.80
CA MET A 344 -10.50 13.90 -5.31
C MET A 344 -11.67 14.31 -6.22
N ALA A 345 -11.68 15.56 -6.69
CA ALA A 345 -12.72 16.07 -7.59
C ALA A 345 -12.75 15.35 -8.94
N GLU A 346 -11.58 15.11 -9.53
CA GLU A 346 -11.44 14.35 -10.78
C GLU A 346 -11.91 12.91 -10.61
N ARG A 347 -11.57 12.27 -9.48
CA ARG A 347 -11.97 10.89 -9.16
C ARG A 347 -13.49 10.74 -9.02
N GLU A 348 -14.17 11.73 -8.44
CA GLU A 348 -15.61 11.68 -8.16
C GLU A 348 -16.45 12.41 -9.23
N GLY A 349 -15.83 13.01 -10.24
CA GLY A 349 -16.52 13.71 -11.32
C GLY A 349 -17.19 15.02 -10.88
N VAL A 350 -16.60 15.72 -9.92
CA VAL A 350 -17.13 16.98 -9.32
C VAL A 350 -16.14 18.15 -9.48
N ILE A 351 -15.51 18.20 -10.65
CA ILE A 351 -14.45 19.17 -10.94
C ILE A 351 -14.98 20.61 -11.00
N GLU A 352 -16.25 20.81 -11.39
CA GLU A 352 -16.87 22.13 -11.42
C GLU A 352 -16.98 22.72 -10.02
N GLU A 353 -17.38 21.93 -9.02
CA GLU A 353 -17.45 22.39 -7.63
C GLU A 353 -16.06 22.68 -7.04
N PHE A 354 -15.02 21.99 -7.52
CA PHE A 354 -13.64 22.34 -7.19
C PHE A 354 -13.27 23.72 -7.75
N TYR A 355 -13.63 24.02 -9.00
CA TYR A 355 -13.41 25.35 -9.59
C TYR A 355 -14.17 26.44 -8.85
N ASP A 356 -15.42 26.17 -8.43
CA ASP A 356 -16.20 27.11 -7.61
C ASP A 356 -15.46 27.46 -6.31
N LEU A 357 -14.89 26.45 -5.63
CA LEU A 357 -14.06 26.66 -4.44
C LEU A 357 -12.80 27.47 -4.75
N MET A 358 -12.13 27.21 -5.88
CA MET A 358 -10.93 27.96 -6.30
C MET A 358 -11.24 29.44 -6.59
N ILE A 359 -12.34 29.70 -7.29
CA ILE A 359 -12.86 31.04 -7.58
C ILE A 359 -13.21 31.74 -6.28
N SER A 360 -13.93 31.06 -5.39
CA SER A 360 -14.25 31.55 -4.05
C SER A 360 -13.01 31.91 -3.24
N HIS A 361 -12.01 31.04 -3.25
CA HIS A 361 -10.76 31.29 -2.56
C HIS A 361 -10.05 32.54 -3.06
N TYR A 362 -10.10 32.80 -4.37
CA TYR A 362 -9.52 34.00 -4.95
C TYR A 362 -10.27 35.27 -4.59
N TYR A 363 -11.58 35.35 -4.83
CA TYR A 363 -12.28 36.61 -4.60
C TYR A 363 -12.38 36.98 -3.11
N HIS A 364 -12.26 36.01 -2.20
CA HIS A 364 -12.14 36.24 -0.75
C HIS A 364 -10.76 36.74 -0.29
N SER A 365 -9.89 37.18 -1.21
CA SER A 365 -8.56 37.65 -0.84
C SER A 365 -8.60 38.93 -0.02
N GLY A 366 -7.98 38.89 1.17
CA GLY A 366 -7.98 39.99 2.14
C GLY A 366 -6.86 41.02 1.96
N GLY A 367 -5.89 40.74 1.09
CA GLY A 367 -4.75 41.62 0.82
C GLY A 367 -4.15 41.40 -0.57
N PHE A 368 -3.37 42.37 -1.05
CA PHE A 368 -2.78 42.34 -2.39
C PHE A 368 -1.84 41.14 -2.60
N ASP A 369 -0.90 40.90 -1.68
CA ASP A 369 0.04 39.77 -1.78
C ASP A 369 -0.70 38.42 -1.74
N GLU A 370 -1.77 38.35 -0.93
CA GLU A 370 -2.61 37.16 -0.86
C GLU A 370 -3.37 36.93 -2.17
N ALA A 371 -3.91 37.98 -2.78
CA ALA A 371 -4.54 37.90 -4.09
C ALA A 371 -3.54 37.45 -5.16
N ASP A 372 -2.26 37.85 -5.09
CA ASP A 372 -1.20 37.39 -6.01
C ASP A 372 -1.02 35.88 -5.88
N ILE A 373 -0.84 35.42 -4.65
CA ILE A 373 -0.63 34.01 -4.36
C ILE A 373 -1.84 33.17 -4.77
N THR A 374 -3.05 33.62 -4.43
CA THR A 374 -4.27 32.87 -4.73
C THR A 374 -4.58 32.85 -6.23
N PHE A 375 -4.37 33.96 -6.96
CA PHE A 375 -4.55 33.97 -8.42
C PHE A 375 -3.65 32.93 -9.10
N ASN A 376 -2.35 32.96 -8.80
CA ASN A 376 -1.35 32.08 -9.43
C ASN A 376 -1.61 30.58 -9.13
N LYS A 377 -2.21 30.28 -7.98
CA LYS A 377 -2.47 28.89 -7.54
C LYS A 377 -3.85 28.37 -7.91
N CYS A 378 -4.87 29.23 -7.88
CA CYS A 378 -6.28 28.84 -7.92
C CYS A 378 -6.99 29.29 -9.21
N ILE A 379 -6.47 30.30 -9.93
CA ILE A 379 -7.14 30.82 -11.13
C ILE A 379 -6.30 30.53 -12.38
N GLU A 380 -5.05 31.00 -12.40
CA GLU A 380 -4.16 30.87 -13.55
C GLU A 380 -4.03 29.43 -14.10
N PRO A 381 -3.96 28.37 -13.26
CA PRO A 381 -3.84 27.01 -13.77
C PRO A 381 -5.14 26.45 -14.39
N PHE A 382 -6.31 27.05 -14.11
CA PHE A 382 -7.62 26.41 -14.36
C PHE A 382 -8.59 27.28 -15.18
N TYR A 383 -8.36 28.58 -15.31
CA TYR A 383 -9.36 29.50 -15.89
C TYR A 383 -9.79 29.14 -17.33
N LYS A 384 -9.02 28.37 -18.08
CA LYS A 384 -9.40 27.96 -19.43
C LYS A 384 -10.54 26.95 -19.43
N ASP A 385 -10.72 26.23 -18.34
CA ASP A 385 -11.69 25.14 -18.17
C ASP A 385 -12.96 25.61 -17.45
N PHE A 386 -13.00 26.85 -16.93
CA PHE A 386 -14.19 27.39 -16.27
C PHE A 386 -15.33 27.58 -17.27
N ASN A 387 -16.55 27.28 -16.81
CA ASN A 387 -17.77 27.53 -17.56
C ASN A 387 -18.18 29.02 -17.47
N LYS A 388 -19.27 29.36 -18.17
CA LYS A 388 -19.76 30.74 -18.26
C LYS A 388 -20.18 31.28 -16.90
N GLU A 389 -20.94 30.50 -16.14
CA GLU A 389 -21.46 30.87 -14.82
C GLU A 389 -20.33 31.15 -13.83
N GLN A 390 -19.29 30.31 -13.85
CA GLN A 390 -18.07 30.47 -13.06
C GLN A 390 -17.33 31.76 -13.42
N PHE A 391 -17.21 32.08 -14.71
CA PHE A 391 -16.63 33.36 -15.16
C PHE A 391 -17.46 34.56 -14.71
N GLU A 392 -18.78 34.48 -14.79
CA GLU A 392 -19.67 35.55 -14.34
C GLU A 392 -19.50 35.83 -12.85
N VAL A 393 -19.42 34.79 -12.02
CA VAL A 393 -19.14 34.90 -10.58
C VAL A 393 -17.74 35.47 -10.35
N LEU A 394 -16.71 34.88 -10.97
CA LEU A 394 -15.32 35.33 -10.82
C LEU A 394 -15.18 36.81 -11.12
N LEU A 395 -15.63 37.26 -12.29
CA LEU A 395 -15.47 38.66 -12.72
C LEU A 395 -16.30 39.60 -11.86
N LYS A 396 -17.52 39.21 -11.49
CA LYS A 396 -18.38 40.04 -10.62
C LYS A 396 -17.72 40.27 -9.26
N GLU A 397 -17.31 39.20 -8.58
CA GLU A 397 -16.80 39.30 -7.21
C GLU A 397 -15.43 39.98 -7.16
N ILE A 398 -14.53 39.70 -8.10
CA ILE A 398 -13.22 40.36 -8.12
C ILE A 398 -13.30 41.80 -8.58
N ASN A 399 -14.28 42.20 -9.40
CA ASN A 399 -14.53 43.62 -9.75
C ASN A 399 -15.01 44.43 -8.54
N SER A 400 -15.58 43.77 -7.53
CA SER A 400 -16.07 44.38 -6.29
C SER A 400 -15.07 44.32 -5.13
N ASN A 401 -13.96 43.58 -5.25
CA ASN A 401 -12.93 43.49 -4.22
C ASN A 401 -11.65 44.26 -4.63
N PRO A 402 -11.37 45.44 -4.06
CA PRO A 402 -10.17 46.23 -4.36
C PRO A 402 -8.87 45.45 -4.17
N GLN A 403 -8.83 44.48 -3.24
CA GLN A 403 -7.62 43.67 -3.03
C GLN A 403 -7.29 42.81 -4.25
N CYS A 404 -8.28 42.44 -5.06
CA CYS A 404 -8.09 41.66 -6.27
C CYS A 404 -7.72 42.52 -7.48
N TYR A 405 -8.30 43.72 -7.63
CA TYR A 405 -8.10 44.57 -8.82
C TYR A 405 -7.11 45.73 -8.67
N ASN A 406 -6.89 46.28 -7.47
CA ASN A 406 -6.01 47.45 -7.23
C ASN A 406 -4.55 47.09 -6.84
N GLY A 407 -4.17 45.81 -6.79
CA GLY A 407 -2.83 45.41 -6.37
C GLY A 407 -1.71 45.87 -7.30
N ARG A 408 -0.45 45.80 -6.84
CA ARG A 408 0.77 46.17 -7.61
C ARG A 408 0.86 45.50 -8.99
N TYR A 409 0.17 44.37 -9.17
CA TYR A 409 0.03 43.61 -10.42
C TYR A 409 -1.43 43.56 -10.91
N SER A 410 -2.15 44.69 -10.91
CA SER A 410 -3.51 44.81 -11.45
C SER A 410 -3.66 44.24 -12.88
N SER A 411 -2.56 44.10 -13.62
CA SER A 411 -2.48 43.44 -14.93
C SER A 411 -2.73 41.94 -14.93
N ARG A 412 -2.64 41.22 -13.79
CA ARG A 412 -2.77 39.74 -13.76
C ARG A 412 -4.10 39.27 -14.36
N ASN A 413 -5.19 39.98 -14.06
CA ASN A 413 -6.53 39.58 -14.42
C ASN A 413 -6.78 39.80 -15.92
N LYS A 414 -5.93 40.59 -16.61
CA LYS A 414 -6.03 40.81 -18.06
C LYS A 414 -5.90 39.51 -18.86
N VAL A 415 -5.25 38.49 -18.33
CA VAL A 415 -5.18 37.16 -18.96
C VAL A 415 -6.57 36.51 -19.10
N LEU A 416 -7.53 36.88 -18.24
CA LEU A 416 -8.90 36.37 -18.27
C LEU A 416 -9.72 36.95 -19.43
N LEU A 417 -9.30 38.09 -20.01
CA LEU A 417 -10.10 38.84 -20.99
C LEU A 417 -10.44 38.01 -22.23
N GLY A 418 -9.48 37.24 -22.74
CA GLY A 418 -9.69 36.41 -23.93
C GLY A 418 -10.80 35.38 -23.71
N LYS A 419 -10.71 34.63 -22.60
CA LYS A 419 -11.70 33.61 -22.25
C LYS A 419 -13.05 34.22 -21.86
N ALA A 420 -13.05 35.38 -21.19
CA ALA A 420 -14.27 36.11 -20.87
C ALA A 420 -15.05 36.50 -22.14
N LYS A 421 -14.38 37.01 -23.17
CA LYS A 421 -15.00 37.35 -24.47
C LYS A 421 -15.54 36.12 -25.21
N GLU A 422 -14.84 34.99 -25.10
CA GLU A 422 -15.29 33.72 -25.68
C GLU A 422 -16.59 33.21 -25.04
N LEU A 423 -16.68 33.26 -23.70
CA LEU A 423 -17.84 32.74 -22.96
C LEU A 423 -19.02 33.72 -22.86
N MET A 424 -18.76 35.02 -23.00
CA MET A 424 -19.77 36.09 -22.90
C MET A 424 -19.70 37.03 -24.12
N PRO A 425 -19.94 36.55 -25.35
CA PRO A 425 -19.81 37.36 -26.57
C PRO A 425 -20.84 38.50 -26.65
N ASP A 426 -21.98 38.37 -25.97
CA ASP A 426 -23.08 39.34 -25.99
C ASP A 426 -22.90 40.51 -25.01
N ILE A 427 -21.83 40.49 -24.21
CA ILE A 427 -21.57 41.48 -23.17
C ILE A 427 -20.26 42.19 -23.48
N ASP A 428 -20.26 43.52 -23.43
CA ASP A 428 -19.01 44.26 -23.35
C ASP A 428 -18.39 44.07 -21.95
N VAL A 429 -17.59 43.00 -21.83
CA VAL A 429 -16.94 42.62 -20.57
C VAL A 429 -15.98 43.70 -20.08
N GLN A 430 -15.43 44.54 -20.96
CA GLN A 430 -14.51 45.61 -20.56
C GLN A 430 -15.26 46.77 -19.91
N ILE A 431 -16.45 47.10 -20.42
CA ILE A 431 -17.33 48.10 -19.81
C ILE A 431 -17.94 47.56 -18.52
N LYS A 432 -18.47 46.34 -18.53
CA LYS A 432 -19.16 45.76 -17.37
C LYS A 432 -18.23 45.55 -16.18
N TYR A 433 -16.97 45.17 -16.43
CA TYR A 433 -15.97 44.89 -15.40
C TYR A 433 -14.78 45.86 -15.50
N ALA A 434 -15.10 47.16 -15.51
CA ALA A 434 -14.14 48.24 -15.73
C ALA A 434 -13.02 48.32 -14.68
N ASN A 435 -13.23 47.88 -13.44
CA ASN A 435 -12.13 47.89 -12.45
C ASN A 435 -11.03 46.87 -12.79
N ILE A 436 -11.37 45.84 -13.57
CA ILE A 436 -10.45 44.77 -13.96
C ILE A 436 -9.82 45.07 -15.32
N PHE A 437 -10.65 45.47 -16.28
CA PHE A 437 -10.28 45.57 -17.70
C PHE A 437 -10.28 46.99 -18.27
N GLY A 438 -10.65 47.99 -17.45
CA GLY A 438 -10.56 49.40 -17.82
C GLY A 438 -9.13 49.81 -18.12
N GLU A 439 -8.99 50.86 -18.94
CA GLU A 439 -7.70 51.43 -19.34
C GLU A 439 -6.99 52.17 -18.22
#